data_AF-A0A2B9PUX7-F1
#
_entry.id   AF-A0A2B9PUX7-F1
#
_cell.length_a   1.000
_cell.length_b   1.000
_cell.length_c   1.000
_cell.angle_alpha   90.00
_cell.angle_beta   90.00
_cell.angle_gamma   90.00
#
_symmetry.space_group_name_H-M   'P 1'
#
loop_
_entity.id
_entity.type
_entity.pdbx_description
1 polymer ?
#
loop_
_entity_poly.entity_id
_entity_poly.type
_entity_poly.pdbx_seq_one_letter_code
_entity_poly.pdbx_strand_id
1 'polypeptide(L)'
;MKKFILAGLALGLLAGCGSTDSKSETKETAKSTLKDQPQKAATWKEKVKTVAASEGTPNEKYDSINAYSTEFKANDDVIKQFQNDIIKEYKDKKYLADLSNHEYTLGNIFKSKVVELHTQEQAMKDFAFYFGQSSNFNYRGIQDKTYTSTSSQEKKMDEALSTMGK
;
A
#
# COMPACT_ATOMS: atom_id res chain seq x y z
N MET A 1 -13.40 -34.40 -26.07
CA MET A 1 -13.60 -35.50 -25.10
C MET A 1 -12.27 -35.82 -24.42
N LYS A 2 -12.10 -35.41 -23.15
CA LYS A 2 -10.91 -35.72 -22.35
C LYS A 2 -11.36 -35.98 -20.92
N LYS A 3 -10.69 -36.96 -20.32
CA LYS A 3 -11.18 -37.90 -19.33
C LYS A 3 -11.12 -37.32 -17.91
N PHE A 4 -12.08 -37.76 -17.09
CA PHE A 4 -12.20 -37.55 -15.65
C PHE A 4 -11.04 -38.20 -14.88
N ILE A 5 -10.59 -37.56 -13.81
CA ILE A 5 -9.86 -38.20 -12.71
C ILE A 5 -10.60 -37.90 -11.41
N LEU A 6 -11.06 -38.98 -10.77
CA LEU A 6 -11.60 -39.03 -9.42
C LEU A 6 -10.50 -38.75 -8.39
N ALA A 7 -10.83 -37.98 -7.36
CA ALA A 7 -10.18 -38.09 -6.05
C ALA A 7 -11.24 -37.88 -4.97
N GLY A 8 -11.83 -38.98 -4.50
CA GLY A 8 -12.62 -39.00 -3.28
C GLY A 8 -11.70 -39.17 -2.09
N LEU A 9 -11.70 -38.20 -1.16
CA LEU A 9 -11.02 -38.30 0.13
C LEU A 9 -12.07 -38.29 1.24
N ALA A 10 -11.91 -39.22 2.17
CA ALA A 10 -12.91 -39.71 3.11
C ALA A 10 -13.32 -38.70 4.21
N LEU A 11 -14.63 -38.67 4.52
CA LEU A 11 -15.16 -38.16 5.79
C LEU A 11 -15.12 -39.28 6.84
N GLY A 12 -14.26 -39.13 7.85
CA GLY A 12 -14.32 -39.90 9.09
C GLY A 12 -14.87 -39.03 10.21
N LEU A 13 -16.12 -39.25 10.60
CA LEU A 13 -16.73 -38.73 11.81
C LEU A 13 -16.30 -39.60 13.00
N LEU A 14 -15.71 -39.00 14.04
CA LEU A 14 -15.66 -39.59 15.37
C LEU A 14 -16.35 -38.65 16.35
N ALA A 15 -17.53 -39.07 16.78
CA ALA A 15 -18.24 -38.55 17.94
C ALA A 15 -17.53 -39.01 19.21
N GLY A 16 -17.32 -38.10 20.15
CA GLY A 16 -16.89 -38.38 21.51
C GLY A 16 -17.61 -37.46 22.48
N CYS A 17 -18.65 -37.98 23.14
CA CYS A 17 -19.26 -37.37 24.33
C CYS A 17 -18.39 -37.68 25.56
N GLY A 18 -18.24 -36.69 26.43
CA GLY A 18 -17.70 -36.86 27.78
C GLY A 18 -17.95 -35.60 28.61
N SER A 19 -18.99 -35.63 29.44
CA SER A 19 -19.35 -34.59 30.40
C SER A 19 -18.60 -34.76 31.71
N THR A 20 -18.11 -33.68 32.31
CA THR A 20 -17.98 -33.52 33.78
C THR A 20 -17.84 -32.04 34.16
N ASP A 21 -18.73 -31.58 35.04
CA ASP A 21 -18.72 -30.29 35.74
C ASP A 21 -17.51 -30.12 36.70
N SER A 22 -16.94 -28.92 36.79
CA SER A 22 -16.70 -28.20 38.07
C SER A 22 -15.79 -26.96 37.95
N LYS A 23 -16.33 -25.84 38.45
CA LYS A 23 -15.73 -24.88 39.41
C LYS A 23 -14.62 -23.91 38.96
N SER A 24 -15.05 -22.66 38.81
CA SER A 24 -14.48 -21.39 39.32
C SER A 24 -12.98 -21.31 39.58
N GLU A 25 -12.31 -20.42 38.84
CA GLU A 25 -11.30 -19.51 39.40
C GLU A 25 -11.29 -18.18 38.62
N THR A 26 -11.63 -17.11 39.35
CA THR A 26 -11.40 -15.72 38.96
C THR A 26 -9.89 -15.47 38.97
N LYS A 27 -9.34 -14.92 37.87
CA LYS A 27 -8.08 -14.18 37.94
C LYS A 27 -8.20 -12.87 37.18
N GLU A 28 -8.33 -11.83 37.99
CA GLU A 28 -8.10 -10.43 37.66
C GLU A 28 -6.80 -10.21 36.86
N THR A 29 -6.90 -9.23 35.97
CA THR A 29 -5.85 -8.27 35.65
C THR A 29 -4.60 -8.79 34.95
N ALA A 30 -4.66 -8.74 33.63
CA ALA A 30 -3.57 -8.16 32.84
C ALA A 30 -4.16 -7.08 31.93
N LYS A 31 -4.26 -5.88 32.49
CA LYS A 31 -4.32 -4.62 31.74
C LYS A 31 -3.06 -4.55 30.88
N SER A 32 -3.11 -5.17 29.70
CA SER A 32 -2.12 -4.92 28.66
C SER A 32 -2.50 -3.58 28.05
N THR A 33 -1.92 -2.52 28.63
CA THR A 33 -1.73 -1.24 27.97
C THR A 33 -0.92 -1.47 26.70
N LEU A 34 -1.59 -1.89 25.63
CA LEU A 34 -1.13 -1.70 24.28
C LEU A 34 -1.12 -0.19 24.06
N LYS A 35 0.08 0.39 24.08
CA LYS A 35 0.36 1.72 23.55
C LYS A 35 -0.32 1.85 22.18
N ASP A 36 -1.13 2.89 22.01
CA ASP A 36 -1.71 3.30 20.74
C ASP A 36 -0.60 3.67 19.73
N GLN A 37 -0.17 2.69 18.91
CA GLN A 37 0.32 2.74 17.51
C GLN A 37 1.03 1.39 17.20
N PRO A 38 0.86 0.70 16.03
CA PRO A 38 0.45 1.17 14.70
C PRO A 38 -0.39 0.15 13.88
N GLN A 39 -1.61 -0.21 14.31
CA GLN A 39 -2.43 -1.18 13.57
C GLN A 39 -2.75 -0.75 12.13
N LYS A 40 -2.75 0.56 11.83
CA LYS A 40 -2.97 1.11 10.48
C LYS A 40 -1.75 1.09 9.54
N ALA A 41 -0.53 1.06 10.08
CA ALA A 41 0.69 1.03 9.26
C ALA A 41 0.99 -0.37 8.71
N ALA A 42 0.57 -1.41 9.44
CA ALA A 42 0.64 -2.80 8.99
C ALA A 42 -0.35 -3.07 7.85
N THR A 43 -1.56 -2.49 7.90
CA THR A 43 -2.66 -2.83 6.98
C THR A 43 -2.46 -2.33 5.56
N TRP A 44 -1.90 -1.13 5.35
CA TRP A 44 -1.69 -0.63 3.99
C TRP A 44 -0.63 -1.43 3.23
N LYS A 45 0.44 -1.85 3.92
CA LYS A 45 1.53 -2.64 3.32
C LYS A 45 1.00 -3.99 2.85
N GLU A 46 0.18 -4.64 3.66
CA GLU A 46 -0.48 -5.90 3.29
C GLU A 46 -1.40 -5.73 2.08
N LYS A 47 -2.16 -4.62 2.01
CA LYS A 47 -3.00 -4.31 0.84
C LYS A 47 -2.16 -4.11 -0.42
N VAL A 48 -1.09 -3.31 -0.33
CA VAL A 48 -0.15 -3.09 -1.45
C VAL A 48 0.45 -4.41 -1.92
N LYS A 49 0.95 -5.23 -0.98
CA LYS A 49 1.51 -6.56 -1.28
C LYS A 49 0.50 -7.48 -1.95
N THR A 50 -0.75 -7.49 -1.45
CA THR A 50 -1.83 -8.31 -2.02
C THR A 50 -2.13 -7.90 -3.46
N VAL A 51 -2.23 -6.59 -3.73
CA VAL A 51 -2.48 -6.09 -5.10
C VAL A 51 -1.28 -6.35 -5.99
N ALA A 52 -0.07 -6.13 -5.50
CA ALA A 52 1.17 -6.38 -6.23
C ALA A 52 1.33 -7.84 -6.65
N ALA A 53 0.91 -8.79 -5.80
CA ALA A 53 0.95 -10.21 -6.06
C ALA A 53 -0.22 -10.74 -6.92
N SER A 54 -1.21 -9.89 -7.27
CA SER A 54 -2.32 -10.32 -8.12
C SER A 54 -1.89 -10.56 -9.57
N GLU A 55 -2.67 -11.37 -10.29
CA GLU A 55 -2.50 -11.64 -11.74
C GLU A 55 -2.96 -10.47 -12.63
N GLY A 56 -3.33 -9.33 -12.03
CA GLY A 56 -3.80 -8.16 -12.77
C GLY A 56 -2.71 -7.49 -13.60
N THR A 57 -3.13 -6.74 -14.62
CA THR A 57 -2.28 -5.83 -15.38
C THR A 57 -1.79 -4.66 -14.51
N PRO A 58 -0.72 -3.94 -14.89
CA PRO A 58 -0.31 -2.70 -14.22
C PRO A 58 -1.47 -1.69 -14.07
N ASN A 59 -2.35 -1.60 -15.06
CA ASN A 59 -3.54 -0.75 -15.00
C ASN A 59 -4.51 -1.18 -13.89
N GLU A 60 -4.89 -2.46 -13.84
CA GLU A 60 -5.82 -2.97 -12.82
C GLU A 60 -5.23 -2.89 -11.40
N LYS A 61 -3.92 -3.15 -11.26
CA LYS A 61 -3.21 -2.98 -9.99
C LYS A 61 -3.21 -1.53 -9.53
N TYR A 62 -2.92 -0.60 -10.45
CA TYR A 62 -3.00 0.82 -10.17
C TYR A 62 -4.41 1.24 -9.75
N ASP A 63 -5.44 0.83 -10.49
CA ASP A 63 -6.84 1.19 -10.19
C ASP A 63 -7.25 0.70 -8.79
N SER A 64 -6.85 -0.51 -8.40
CA SER A 64 -7.11 -1.06 -7.07
C SER A 64 -6.43 -0.25 -5.95
N ILE A 65 -5.18 0.18 -6.16
CA ILE A 65 -4.45 1.01 -5.20
C ILE A 65 -4.97 2.44 -5.14
N ASN A 66 -5.32 3.02 -6.29
CA ASN A 66 -5.88 4.36 -6.34
C ASN A 66 -7.22 4.41 -5.59
N ALA A 67 -8.11 3.43 -5.82
CA ALA A 67 -9.36 3.31 -5.07
C ALA A 67 -9.09 3.18 -3.56
N TYR A 68 -8.21 2.24 -3.15
CA TYR A 68 -7.86 2.06 -1.74
C TYR A 68 -7.28 3.32 -1.09
N SER A 69 -6.45 4.09 -1.83
CA SER A 69 -5.84 5.32 -1.32
C SER A 69 -6.88 6.39 -0.96
N THR A 70 -8.00 6.44 -1.67
CA THR A 70 -9.08 7.41 -1.40
C THR A 70 -9.88 7.09 -0.14
N GLU A 71 -9.95 5.80 0.23
CA GLU A 71 -10.66 5.32 1.43
C GLU A 71 -9.74 5.23 2.66
N PHE A 72 -8.43 5.35 2.46
CA PHE A 72 -7.44 5.17 3.52
C PHE A 72 -7.49 6.30 4.55
N LYS A 73 -7.86 5.96 5.78
CA LYS A 73 -7.93 6.91 6.91
C LYS A 73 -6.55 7.11 7.55
N ALA A 74 -5.76 8.01 6.95
CA ALA A 74 -4.47 8.41 7.46
C ALA A 74 -4.58 9.27 8.73
N ASN A 75 -3.54 9.26 9.57
CA ASN A 75 -3.33 10.22 10.64
C ASN A 75 -2.06 11.04 10.33
N ASP A 76 -1.82 12.10 11.08
CA ASP A 76 -0.74 13.05 10.80
C ASP A 76 0.64 12.41 10.81
N ASP A 77 0.90 11.45 11.71
CA ASP A 77 2.18 10.73 11.77
C ASP A 77 2.43 9.90 10.50
N VAL A 78 1.42 9.18 10.02
CA VAL A 78 1.51 8.40 8.78
C VAL A 78 1.67 9.33 7.57
N ILE A 79 0.95 10.45 7.53
CA ILE A 79 1.08 11.43 6.44
C ILE A 79 2.51 11.98 6.42
N LYS A 80 3.05 12.38 7.57
CA LYS A 80 4.42 12.90 7.69
C LYS A 80 5.47 11.87 7.30
N GLN A 81 5.27 10.61 7.68
CA GLN A 81 6.12 9.51 7.22
C GLN A 81 6.08 9.41 5.69
N PHE A 82 4.89 9.38 5.09
CA PHE A 82 4.75 9.24 3.64
C PHE A 82 5.34 10.42 2.89
N GLN A 83 5.18 11.66 3.38
CA GLN A 83 5.84 12.85 2.84
C GLN A 83 7.36 12.67 2.77
N ASN A 84 7.97 12.28 3.90
CA ASN A 84 9.42 12.06 3.96
C ASN A 84 9.87 10.94 3.03
N ASP A 85 9.13 9.84 2.97
CA ASP A 85 9.41 8.70 2.09
C ASP A 85 9.45 9.15 0.63
N ILE A 86 8.39 9.80 0.12
CA ILE A 86 8.31 10.18 -1.31
C ILE A 86 9.34 11.26 -1.69
N ILE A 87 9.66 12.18 -0.77
CA ILE A 87 10.72 13.17 -0.99
C ILE A 87 12.07 12.47 -1.11
N LYS A 88 12.33 11.49 -0.23
CA LYS A 88 13.57 10.71 -0.26
C LYS A 88 13.69 9.90 -1.54
N GLU A 89 12.62 9.22 -1.97
CA GLU A 89 12.63 8.44 -3.21
C GLU A 89 12.90 9.30 -4.44
N TYR A 90 12.39 10.53 -4.46
CA TYR A 90 12.68 11.50 -5.51
C TYR A 90 14.14 12.00 -5.46
N LYS A 91 14.63 12.43 -4.29
CA LYS A 91 16.01 12.93 -4.13
C LYS A 91 17.06 11.87 -4.43
N ASP A 92 16.80 10.62 -4.05
CA ASP A 92 17.64 9.47 -4.36
C ASP A 92 17.50 9.00 -5.82
N LYS A 93 16.56 9.55 -6.59
CA LYS A 93 16.21 9.13 -7.96
C LYS A 93 15.87 7.64 -8.10
N LYS A 94 15.26 7.06 -7.05
CA LYS A 94 14.92 5.63 -6.98
C LYS A 94 13.49 5.30 -7.42
N TYR A 95 12.59 6.27 -7.37
CA TYR A 95 11.16 6.04 -7.58
C TYR A 95 10.78 5.46 -8.95
N LEU A 96 11.67 5.54 -9.96
CA LEU A 96 11.53 4.95 -11.30
C LEU A 96 12.59 3.90 -11.63
N ALA A 97 13.45 3.52 -10.68
CA ALA A 97 14.62 2.68 -10.94
C ALA A 97 14.25 1.24 -11.34
N ASP A 98 13.16 0.71 -10.76
CA ASP A 98 12.62 -0.60 -11.10
C ASP A 98 11.08 -0.56 -11.05
N LEU A 99 10.49 -0.28 -12.21
CA LEU A 99 9.04 -0.22 -12.37
C LEU A 99 8.40 -1.62 -12.36
N SER A 100 9.17 -2.67 -12.64
CA SER A 100 8.68 -4.06 -12.63
C SER A 100 8.46 -4.61 -11.22
N ASN A 101 9.09 -3.97 -10.22
CA ASN A 101 8.80 -4.22 -8.81
C ASN A 101 7.46 -3.60 -8.42
N HIS A 102 6.37 -4.33 -8.71
CA HIS A 102 5.00 -3.89 -8.46
C HIS A 102 4.77 -3.42 -7.02
N GLU A 103 5.25 -4.16 -6.01
CA GLU A 103 5.03 -3.81 -4.60
C GLU A 103 5.66 -2.45 -4.26
N TYR A 104 6.90 -2.24 -4.70
CA TYR A 104 7.62 -1.00 -4.47
C TYR A 104 6.96 0.18 -5.21
N THR A 105 6.68 0.05 -6.51
CA THR A 105 6.09 1.13 -7.31
C THR A 105 4.67 1.48 -6.86
N LEU A 106 3.82 0.47 -6.61
CA LEU A 106 2.47 0.67 -6.09
C LEU A 106 2.50 1.27 -4.68
N GLY A 107 3.48 0.90 -3.85
CA GLY A 107 3.70 1.51 -2.55
C GLY A 107 4.01 3.00 -2.64
N ASN A 108 4.86 3.40 -3.58
CA ASN A 108 5.17 4.82 -3.83
C ASN A 108 3.96 5.60 -4.35
N ILE A 109 3.18 5.03 -5.28
CA ILE A 109 1.93 5.62 -5.79
C ILE A 109 0.89 5.77 -4.67
N PHE A 110 0.73 4.75 -3.83
CA PHE A 110 -0.17 4.79 -2.67
C PHE A 110 0.21 5.93 -1.73
N LYS A 111 1.48 5.99 -1.31
CA LYS A 111 1.98 7.03 -0.40
C LYS A 111 1.76 8.42 -0.97
N SER A 112 2.10 8.64 -2.24
CA SER A 112 1.91 9.94 -2.87
C SER A 112 0.44 10.34 -2.93
N LYS A 113 -0.46 9.41 -3.25
CA LYS A 113 -1.90 9.71 -3.31
C LYS A 113 -2.47 10.04 -1.93
N VAL A 114 -2.06 9.31 -0.90
CA VAL A 114 -2.48 9.60 0.47
C VAL A 114 -1.99 10.99 0.91
N VAL A 115 -0.73 11.34 0.61
CA VAL A 115 -0.18 12.67 0.91
C VAL A 115 -0.94 13.77 0.17
N GLU A 116 -1.16 13.61 -1.14
CA GLU A 116 -1.91 14.57 -1.97
C GLU A 116 -3.31 14.86 -1.40
N LEU A 117 -3.99 13.83 -0.90
CA LEU A 117 -5.37 13.93 -0.40
C LEU A 117 -5.46 14.54 1.00
N HIS A 118 -4.44 14.37 1.85
CA HIS A 118 -4.55 14.67 3.28
C HIS A 118 -3.62 15.79 3.78
N THR A 119 -2.61 16.20 3.00
CA THR A 119 -1.76 17.33 3.38
C THR A 119 -2.49 18.65 3.20
N GLN A 120 -2.27 19.60 4.13
CA GLN A 120 -2.79 20.97 4.04
C GLN A 120 -1.82 21.91 3.33
N GLU A 121 -0.52 21.57 3.30
CA GLU A 121 0.51 22.38 2.65
C GLU A 121 0.43 22.20 1.12
N GLN A 122 0.08 23.28 0.41
CA GLN A 122 -0.11 23.24 -1.04
C GLN A 122 1.15 22.78 -1.78
N ALA A 123 2.34 23.23 -1.38
CA ALA A 123 3.59 22.81 -2.02
C ALA A 123 3.83 21.30 -1.86
N MET A 124 3.54 20.73 -0.68
CA MET A 124 3.63 19.30 -0.44
C MET A 124 2.58 18.52 -1.26
N LYS A 125 1.38 19.08 -1.43
CA LYS A 125 0.33 18.52 -2.28
C LYS A 125 0.76 18.48 -3.74
N ASP A 126 1.30 19.58 -4.26
CA ASP A 126 1.80 19.69 -5.63
C ASP A 126 2.94 18.70 -5.88
N PHE A 127 3.92 18.63 -4.96
CA PHE A 127 4.99 17.65 -5.03
C PHE A 127 4.44 16.21 -5.12
N ALA A 128 3.53 15.84 -4.21
CA ALA A 128 2.96 14.50 -4.17
C ALA A 128 2.16 14.16 -5.43
N PHE A 129 1.42 15.13 -5.97
CA PHE A 129 0.70 15.00 -7.23
C PHE A 129 1.63 14.72 -8.41
N TYR A 130 2.69 15.50 -8.59
CA TYR A 130 3.62 15.31 -9.71
C TYR A 130 4.46 14.03 -9.57
N PHE A 131 4.88 13.70 -8.35
CA PHE A 131 5.54 12.43 -8.04
C PHE A 131 4.64 11.24 -8.39
N GLY A 132 3.38 11.28 -7.93
CA GLY A 132 2.39 10.24 -8.20
C GLY A 132 2.09 10.10 -9.68
N GLN A 133 1.95 11.20 -10.41
CA GLN A 133 1.74 11.17 -11.87
C GLN A 133 2.92 10.53 -12.60
N SER A 134 4.14 10.99 -12.32
CA SER A 134 5.36 10.47 -12.93
C SER A 134 5.51 8.95 -12.68
N SER A 135 5.21 8.52 -11.45
CA SER A 135 5.21 7.10 -11.07
C SER A 135 4.12 6.31 -11.80
N ASN A 136 2.87 6.79 -11.81
CA ASN A 136 1.75 6.06 -12.40
C ASN A 136 1.88 5.91 -13.92
N PHE A 137 2.26 6.97 -14.65
CA PHE A 137 2.32 6.91 -16.11
C PHE A 137 3.40 5.94 -16.57
N ASN A 138 4.55 5.94 -15.90
CA ASN A 138 5.63 5.01 -16.23
C ASN A 138 5.34 3.58 -15.78
N TYR A 139 4.69 3.40 -14.62
CA TYR A 139 4.27 2.07 -14.16
C TYR A 139 3.25 1.43 -15.11
N ARG A 140 2.22 2.18 -15.51
CA ARG A 140 1.20 1.71 -16.44
C ARG A 140 1.78 1.49 -17.84
N GLY A 141 2.78 2.29 -18.22
CA GLY A 141 3.52 2.15 -19.46
C GLY A 141 4.37 0.87 -19.58
N ILE A 142 4.58 0.10 -18.51
CA ILE A 142 5.34 -1.18 -18.57
C ILE A 142 4.68 -2.15 -19.56
N GLN A 143 3.35 -2.26 -19.52
CA GLN A 143 2.60 -3.23 -20.31
C GLN A 143 2.84 -3.05 -21.81
N ASP A 144 2.79 -1.80 -22.27
CA ASP A 144 2.89 -1.45 -23.69
C ASP A 144 4.28 -0.87 -24.06
N LYS A 145 5.22 -0.85 -23.11
CA LYS A 145 6.54 -0.18 -23.22
C LYS A 145 6.46 1.30 -23.60
N THR A 146 5.42 1.98 -23.12
CA THR A 146 5.09 3.39 -23.39
C THR A 146 5.50 4.29 -22.23
N TYR A 147 6.82 4.36 -21.97
CA TYR A 147 7.36 5.21 -20.91
C TYR A 147 7.20 6.71 -21.24
N THR A 148 6.89 7.51 -20.23
CA THR A 148 6.65 8.94 -20.38
C THR A 148 7.82 9.73 -19.80
N SER A 149 8.32 10.71 -20.57
CA SER A 149 9.35 11.63 -20.06
C SER A 149 8.87 12.34 -18.80
N THR A 150 9.72 12.38 -17.79
CA THR A 150 9.39 12.89 -16.46
C THR A 150 9.89 14.31 -16.23
N SER A 151 10.67 14.88 -17.15
CA SER A 151 11.38 16.15 -16.93
C SER A 151 10.46 17.30 -16.55
N SER A 152 9.25 17.36 -17.12
CA SER A 152 8.28 18.41 -16.76
C SER A 152 7.67 18.19 -15.37
N GLN A 153 7.39 16.95 -14.98
CA GLN A 153 6.93 16.63 -13.61
C GLN A 153 8.06 16.84 -12.60
N GLU A 154 9.29 16.45 -12.93
CA GLU A 154 10.46 16.63 -12.07
C GLU A 154 10.75 18.10 -11.82
N LYS A 155 10.68 18.94 -12.86
CA LYS A 155 10.78 20.40 -12.69
C LYS A 155 9.73 20.93 -11.70
N LYS A 156 8.50 20.41 -11.78
CA LYS A 156 7.44 20.80 -10.84
C LYS A 156 7.66 20.27 -9.43
N MET A 157 8.24 19.09 -9.27
CA MET A 157 8.69 18.58 -7.97
C MET A 157 9.80 19.46 -7.38
N ASP A 158 10.78 19.88 -8.19
CA ASP A 158 11.84 20.80 -7.75
C ASP A 158 11.29 22.16 -7.31
N GLU A 159 10.39 22.75 -8.08
CA GLU A 159 9.69 24.01 -7.73
C GLU A 159 8.94 23.90 -6.38
N ALA A 160 8.25 22.78 -6.18
CA ALA A 160 7.53 22.50 -4.94
C ALA A 160 8.48 22.30 -3.74
N LEU A 161 9.57 21.54 -3.90
CA LEU A 161 10.59 21.37 -2.86
C LEU A 161 11.23 22.70 -2.48
N SER A 162 11.59 23.52 -3.46
CA SER A 162 12.16 24.86 -3.23
C SER A 162 11.21 25.75 -2.45
N THR A 163 9.90 25.68 -2.71
CA THR A 163 8.88 26.44 -1.98
C THR A 163 8.81 26.02 -0.51
N MET A 164 9.03 24.73 -0.22
CA MET A 164 9.10 24.18 1.14
C MET A 164 10.46 24.40 1.83
N GLY A 165 11.44 24.99 1.14
CA GLY A 165 12.82 25.10 1.65
C GLY A 165 13.53 23.76 1.81
N LYS A 166 13.25 22.79 0.93
CA LYS A 166 13.78 21.42 0.97
C LYS A 166 14.73 21.11 -0.17
#